data_AF-A0A7K0PI98-F1
#
_entry.id   AF-A0A7K0PI98-F1
#
_cell.length_a   1.000
_cell.length_b   1.000
_cell.length_c   1.000
_cell.angle_alpha   90.00
_cell.angle_beta   90.00
_cell.angle_gamma   90.00
#
_symmetry.space_group_name_H-M   'P 1'
#
loop_
_entity.id
_entity.type
_entity.pdbx_description
1 polymer ?
#
loop_
_entity_poly.entity_id
_entity_poly.type
_entity_poly.pdbx_seq_one_letter_code
_entity_poly.pdbx_strand_id
1 'polypeptide(L)'
;MPDEPLLPLSPRQAKELGAATGRAVAAYRPRSGSGRLPRVPEQVLVALVGLLREESAEDRAAARRAERPSHARARVGLRGALTGAFGAPGLIPTEVVGLVEQARAGVSATLDRFPERTDAQVASDLLVAWGLLEDGPQAEAIADGTHDGSLLDALVVRGGQVIRDAIPERWTPWTTLRLLFRLRQLPGLRERFSAKGLRSRGLRAIPVFGALPSAVGSWREMATFQKRLAAHHRTVRG
;
A
#
# COMPACT_ATOMS: atom_id res chain seq x y z
N MET A 1 3.84 -23.90 7.78
CA MET A 1 2.77 -23.01 7.31
C MET A 1 2.50 -23.38 5.86
N PRO A 2 1.34 -23.96 5.49
CA PRO A 2 1.10 -24.27 4.10
C PRO A 2 0.85 -22.96 3.33
N ASP A 3 1.62 -22.76 2.27
CA ASP A 3 1.34 -21.98 1.06
C ASP A 3 0.89 -20.51 1.18
N GLU A 4 1.56 -19.70 2.02
CA GLU A 4 1.51 -18.24 1.81
C GLU A 4 2.42 -17.86 0.64
N PRO A 5 1.92 -17.14 -0.39
CA PRO A 5 2.75 -16.69 -1.49
C PRO A 5 3.89 -15.80 -0.98
N LEU A 6 5.07 -15.96 -1.58
CA LEU A 6 6.28 -15.23 -1.17
C LEU A 6 6.08 -13.72 -1.38
N LEU A 7 6.19 -12.95 -0.29
CA LEU A 7 6.27 -11.50 -0.33
C LEU A 7 7.70 -11.07 -0.72
N PRO A 8 7.88 -9.91 -1.38
CA PRO A 8 9.21 -9.36 -1.69
C PRO A 8 9.84 -8.72 -0.44
N LEU A 9 9.93 -9.51 0.63
CA LEU A 9 10.45 -9.17 1.95
C LEU A 9 11.46 -10.25 2.36
N SER A 10 12.45 -9.88 3.16
CA SER A 10 13.35 -10.87 3.77
C SER A 10 12.57 -11.79 4.72
N PRO A 11 13.04 -13.02 5.01
CA PRO A 11 12.38 -13.92 5.96
C PRO A 11 12.16 -13.28 7.35
N ARG A 12 13.10 -12.42 7.78
CA ARG A 12 12.99 -11.65 9.02
C ARG A 12 11.85 -10.64 8.95
N GLN A 13 11.81 -9.81 7.90
CA GLN A 13 10.74 -8.84 7.68
C GLN A 13 9.36 -9.51 7.60
N ALA A 14 9.26 -10.64 6.89
CA ALA A 14 8.02 -11.41 6.79
C ALA A 14 7.55 -11.93 8.17
N LYS A 15 8.47 -12.42 9.00
CA LYS A 15 8.17 -12.85 10.38
C LYS A 15 7.69 -11.68 11.26
N GLU A 16 8.36 -10.54 11.18
CA GLU A 16 8.01 -9.34 11.94
C GLU A 16 6.63 -8.78 11.52
N LEU A 17 6.34 -8.78 10.22
CA LEU A 17 5.03 -8.40 9.68
C LEU A 17 3.92 -9.39 10.07
N GLY A 18 4.24 -10.69 10.11
CA GLY A 18 3.36 -11.73 10.65
C GLY A 18 3.04 -11.52 12.13
N ALA A 19 4.03 -11.16 12.94
CA ALA A 19 3.84 -10.83 14.35
C ALA A 19 2.99 -9.56 14.53
N ALA A 20 3.18 -8.53 13.69
CA ALA A 20 2.35 -7.33 13.69
C ALA A 20 0.88 -7.66 13.34
N THR A 21 0.67 -8.49 12.33
CA THR A 21 -0.67 -8.99 11.97
C THR A 21 -1.31 -9.71 13.16
N GLY A 22 -0.58 -10.63 13.80
CA GLY A 22 -1.05 -11.38 14.96
C GLY A 22 -1.43 -10.48 16.14
N ARG A 23 -0.61 -9.46 16.44
CA ARG A 23 -0.91 -8.46 17.49
C ARG A 23 -2.18 -7.66 17.17
N ALA A 24 -2.32 -7.19 15.92
CA ALA A 24 -3.47 -6.40 15.51
C ALA A 24 -4.77 -7.23 15.55
N VAL A 25 -4.71 -8.50 15.17
CA VAL A 25 -5.84 -9.44 15.29
C VAL A 25 -6.19 -9.70 16.74
N ALA A 26 -5.19 -9.98 17.60
CA ALA A 26 -5.41 -10.25 19.01
C ALA A 26 -5.97 -9.03 19.79
N ALA A 27 -5.61 -7.83 19.36
CA ALA A 27 -6.13 -6.58 19.92
C ALA A 27 -7.59 -6.32 19.51
N TYR A 28 -8.06 -6.91 18.41
CA TYR A 28 -9.43 -6.74 17.95
C TYR A 28 -10.40 -7.56 18.81
N ARG A 29 -11.16 -6.85 19.65
CA ARG A 29 -12.22 -7.41 20.49
C ARG A 29 -13.53 -6.68 20.20
N PRO A 30 -14.28 -7.08 19.15
CA PRO A 30 -15.54 -6.42 18.84
C PRO A 30 -16.51 -6.63 20.01
N ARG A 31 -17.17 -5.56 20.45
CA ARG A 31 -18.29 -5.69 21.38
C ARG A 31 -19.47 -6.29 20.61
N SER A 32 -20.29 -7.10 21.28
CA SER A 32 -21.52 -7.61 20.65
C SER A 32 -22.36 -6.45 20.11
N GLY A 33 -22.75 -6.53 18.84
CA GLY A 33 -23.50 -5.46 18.16
C GLY A 33 -22.69 -4.22 17.74
N SER A 34 -21.40 -4.10 18.09
CA SER A 34 -20.58 -3.01 17.57
C SER A 34 -20.19 -3.35 16.13
N GLY A 35 -20.79 -2.67 15.14
CA GLY A 35 -20.44 -2.84 13.73
C GLY A 35 -19.03 -2.41 13.33
N ARG A 36 -18.14 -2.19 14.32
CA ARG A 36 -16.74 -1.78 14.17
C ARG A 36 -15.92 -2.90 13.54
N LEU A 37 -15.03 -2.52 12.64
CA LEU A 37 -14.16 -3.43 11.92
C LEU A 37 -12.73 -3.44 12.49
N PRO A 38 -11.96 -4.52 12.23
CA PRO A 38 -10.61 -4.65 12.76
C PRO A 38 -9.65 -3.63 12.15
N ARG A 39 -8.71 -3.15 12.97
CA ARG A 39 -7.62 -2.23 12.58
C ARG A 39 -6.41 -2.91 11.93
N VAL A 40 -6.57 -4.15 11.48
CA VAL A 40 -5.45 -4.96 10.97
C VAL A 40 -4.77 -4.30 9.76
N PRO A 41 -5.50 -3.77 8.75
CA PRO A 41 -4.85 -3.20 7.57
C PRO A 41 -3.92 -2.02 7.85
N GLU A 42 -4.37 -1.04 8.63
CA GLU A 42 -3.55 0.13 8.97
C GLU A 42 -2.36 -0.23 9.86
N GLN A 43 -2.54 -1.14 10.83
CA GLN A 43 -1.46 -1.56 11.72
C GLN A 43 -0.38 -2.37 10.98
N VAL A 44 -0.79 -3.23 10.03
CA VAL A 44 0.14 -3.96 9.16
C VAL A 44 0.85 -2.99 8.22
N LEU A 45 0.17 -1.95 7.71
CA LEU A 45 0.81 -0.93 6.89
C LEU A 45 1.87 -0.13 7.65
N VAL A 46 1.58 0.31 8.87
CA VAL A 46 2.55 1.02 9.74
C VAL A 46 3.76 0.13 10.02
N ALA A 47 3.53 -1.15 10.35
CA ALA A 47 4.62 -2.11 10.55
C ALA A 47 5.46 -2.29 9.27
N LEU A 48 4.82 -2.42 8.10
CA LEU A 48 5.51 -2.50 6.81
C LEU A 48 6.39 -1.26 6.57
N VAL A 49 5.88 -0.07 6.86
CA VAL A 49 6.63 1.18 6.74
C VAL A 49 7.89 1.16 7.62
N GLY A 50 7.78 0.74 8.88
CA GLY A 50 8.94 0.61 9.78
C GLY A 50 10.02 -0.32 9.21
N LEU A 51 9.62 -1.50 8.72
CA LEU A 51 10.52 -2.47 8.09
C LEU A 51 11.24 -1.90 6.85
N LEU A 52 10.51 -1.14 6.02
CA LEU A 52 11.06 -0.53 4.81
C LEU A 52 11.95 0.68 5.12
N ARG A 53 11.67 1.39 6.21
CA ARG A 53 12.50 2.49 6.72
C ARG A 53 13.85 1.97 7.21
N GLU A 54 13.84 0.88 7.96
CA GLU A 54 15.06 0.20 8.42
C GLU A 54 15.91 -0.26 7.22
N GLU A 55 15.30 -0.93 6.24
CA GLU A 55 15.98 -1.34 5.01
C GLU A 55 16.58 -0.13 4.25
N SER A 56 15.84 0.98 4.15
CA SER A 56 16.33 2.21 3.53
C SER A 56 17.51 2.83 4.30
N ALA A 57 17.51 2.75 5.63
CA ALA A 57 18.59 3.24 6.46
C ALA A 57 19.86 2.38 6.30
N GLU A 58 19.71 1.06 6.28
CA GLU A 58 20.80 0.11 6.02
C GLU A 58 21.42 0.33 4.62
N ASP A 59 20.58 0.49 3.60
CA ASP A 59 21.02 0.77 2.23
C ASP A 59 21.80 2.09 2.13
N ARG A 60 21.31 3.15 2.79
CA ARG A 60 22.02 4.44 2.86
C ARG A 60 23.34 4.32 3.60
N ALA A 61 23.39 3.57 4.70
CA ALA A 61 24.62 3.33 5.46
C ALA A 61 25.64 2.50 4.66
N ALA A 62 25.18 1.50 3.89
CA ALA A 62 26.03 0.72 3.00
C ALA A 62 26.58 1.58 1.85
N ALA A 63 25.75 2.42 1.23
CA ALA A 63 26.17 3.33 0.17
C ALA A 63 27.25 4.32 0.64
N ARG A 64 27.07 4.90 1.84
CA ARG A 64 28.07 5.79 2.48
C ARG A 64 29.41 5.09 2.70
N ARG A 65 29.39 3.84 3.20
CA ARG A 65 30.61 3.03 3.42
C ARG A 65 31.33 2.69 2.11
N ALA A 66 30.59 2.56 1.01
CA ALA A 66 31.14 2.22 -0.29
C ALA A 66 31.57 3.44 -1.13
N GLU A 67 31.45 4.68 -0.60
CA GLU A 67 31.64 5.94 -1.34
C GLU A 67 30.84 6.01 -2.66
N ARG A 68 29.74 5.25 -2.75
CA ARG A 68 28.91 5.18 -3.94
C ARG A 68 27.66 6.04 -3.77
N PRO A 69 27.19 6.71 -4.83
CA PRO A 69 25.91 7.36 -4.80
C PRO A 69 24.82 6.34 -4.41
N SER A 70 23.98 6.72 -3.45
CA SER A 70 22.81 5.95 -3.04
C SER A 70 21.85 5.81 -4.22
N HIS A 71 21.97 4.70 -4.96
CA HIS A 71 21.09 4.39 -6.08
C HIS A 71 19.79 3.71 -5.63
N ALA A 72 19.17 4.18 -4.53
CA ALA A 72 17.88 3.69 -4.06
C ALA A 72 16.80 3.79 -5.15
N ARG A 73 16.85 4.85 -5.98
CA ARG A 73 15.98 5.02 -7.16
C ARG A 73 16.22 3.98 -8.27
N ALA A 74 17.46 3.51 -8.45
CA ALA A 74 17.77 2.53 -9.48
C ALA A 74 17.33 1.11 -9.08
N ARG A 75 17.36 0.77 -7.78
CA ARG A 75 16.93 -0.56 -7.31
C ARG A 75 15.41 -0.79 -7.43
N VAL A 76 14.59 0.23 -7.22
CA VAL A 76 13.12 0.14 -7.45
C VAL A 76 12.82 -0.10 -8.94
N GLY A 77 13.54 0.58 -9.84
CA GLY A 77 13.42 0.35 -11.29
C GLY A 77 13.94 -1.01 -11.74
N LEU A 78 15.08 -1.46 -11.17
CA LEU A 78 15.71 -2.74 -11.53
C LEU A 78 14.95 -3.95 -10.95
N ARG A 79 14.41 -3.86 -9.73
CA ARG A 79 13.51 -4.89 -9.17
C ARG A 79 12.15 -4.89 -9.87
N GLY A 80 11.63 -3.73 -10.29
CA GLY A 80 10.47 -3.63 -11.17
C GLY A 80 10.67 -4.31 -12.53
N ALA A 81 11.87 -4.21 -13.10
CA ALA A 81 12.25 -4.92 -14.32
C ALA A 81 12.45 -6.43 -14.08
N LEU A 82 13.05 -6.83 -12.95
CA LEU A 82 13.18 -8.24 -12.56
C LEU A 82 11.83 -8.88 -12.19
N THR A 83 10.84 -8.13 -11.69
CA THR A 83 9.45 -8.62 -11.58
C THR A 83 8.78 -8.90 -12.92
N GLY A 84 9.32 -8.37 -14.03
CA GLY A 84 8.97 -8.82 -15.37
C GLY A 84 9.39 -10.27 -15.66
N ALA A 85 10.46 -10.78 -15.00
CA ALA A 85 10.89 -12.18 -15.07
C ALA A 85 10.10 -13.09 -14.11
N PHE A 86 9.39 -12.54 -13.12
CA PHE A 86 8.44 -13.26 -12.27
C PHE A 86 7.02 -13.34 -12.88
N GLY A 87 6.86 -12.95 -14.15
CA GLY A 87 5.66 -13.13 -14.96
C GLY A 87 5.49 -14.55 -15.53
N ALA A 88 6.22 -15.55 -15.00
CA ALA A 88 5.90 -16.95 -15.27
C ALA A 88 4.50 -17.24 -14.69
N PRO A 89 3.57 -17.84 -15.47
CA PRO A 89 2.26 -18.21 -14.96
C PRO A 89 2.43 -19.11 -13.73
N GLY A 90 1.93 -18.67 -12.56
CA GLY A 90 1.71 -19.54 -11.40
C GLY A 90 2.60 -19.39 -10.15
N LEU A 91 3.55 -18.44 -10.06
CA LEU A 91 4.48 -18.44 -8.91
C LEU A 91 4.29 -17.32 -7.86
N ILE A 92 3.91 -16.09 -8.21
CA ILE A 92 3.59 -15.05 -7.20
C ILE A 92 2.52 -14.10 -7.76
N PRO A 93 1.43 -13.79 -7.02
CA PRO A 93 0.48 -12.80 -7.48
C PRO A 93 1.13 -11.40 -7.52
N THR A 94 1.30 -10.88 -8.74
CA THR A 94 2.02 -9.62 -9.05
C THR A 94 1.42 -8.40 -8.35
N GLU A 95 0.14 -8.46 -7.98
CA GLU A 95 -0.62 -7.42 -7.29
C GLU A 95 0.01 -6.99 -5.95
N VAL A 96 0.29 -7.96 -5.07
CA VAL A 96 0.82 -7.69 -3.73
C VAL A 96 2.29 -7.30 -3.80
N VAL A 97 3.05 -7.93 -4.70
CA VAL A 97 4.45 -7.55 -4.97
C VAL A 97 4.51 -6.09 -5.41
N GLY A 98 3.67 -5.69 -6.35
CA GLY A 98 3.57 -4.31 -6.81
C GLY A 98 3.19 -3.33 -5.71
N LEU A 99 2.31 -3.74 -4.77
CA LEU A 99 1.94 -2.92 -3.62
C LEU A 99 3.13 -2.68 -2.67
N VAL A 100 3.91 -3.72 -2.36
CA VAL A 100 5.09 -3.60 -1.50
C VAL A 100 6.18 -2.75 -2.16
N GLU A 101 6.39 -2.90 -3.46
CA GLU A 101 7.36 -2.08 -4.19
C GLU A 101 6.90 -0.61 -4.29
N GLN A 102 5.60 -0.34 -4.40
CA GLN A 102 5.05 1.02 -4.26
C GLN A 102 5.28 1.57 -2.86
N ALA A 103 5.03 0.77 -1.81
CA ALA A 103 5.31 1.19 -0.43
C ALA A 103 6.80 1.53 -0.24
N ARG A 104 7.71 0.67 -0.74
CA ARG A 104 9.16 0.89 -0.70
C ARG A 104 9.58 2.19 -1.39
N ALA A 105 9.05 2.43 -2.60
CA ALA A 105 9.28 3.68 -3.33
C ALA A 105 8.72 4.90 -2.58
N GLY A 106 7.54 4.76 -1.98
CA GLY A 106 6.89 5.81 -1.21
C GLY A 106 7.66 6.18 0.05
N VAL A 107 8.02 5.18 0.88
CA VAL A 107 8.83 5.37 2.10
C VAL A 107 10.13 6.09 1.77
N SER A 108 10.85 5.65 0.74
CA SER A 108 12.09 6.29 0.29
C SER A 108 11.85 7.75 -0.12
N ALA A 109 10.85 8.01 -0.97
CA ALA A 109 10.54 9.35 -1.45
C ALA A 109 10.04 10.30 -0.35
N THR A 110 9.30 9.79 0.64
CA THR A 110 8.84 10.56 1.79
C THR A 110 10.02 10.91 2.70
N LEU A 111 10.86 9.95 3.06
CA LEU A 111 12.00 10.19 3.96
C LEU A 111 13.11 11.04 3.32
N ASP A 112 13.26 11.01 2.00
CA ASP A 112 14.14 11.92 1.26
C ASP A 112 13.70 13.38 1.40
N ARG A 113 12.39 13.63 1.56
CA ARG A 113 11.79 14.97 1.58
C ARG A 113 11.46 15.46 3.00
N PHE A 114 11.05 14.55 3.86
CA PHE A 114 10.56 14.77 5.22
C PHE A 114 11.15 13.69 6.14
N PRO A 115 12.47 13.76 6.44
CA PRO A 115 13.17 12.74 7.21
C PRO A 115 12.61 12.56 8.64
N GLU A 116 11.94 13.58 9.17
CA GLU A 116 11.36 13.62 10.51
C GLU A 116 10.02 12.90 10.65
N ARG A 117 9.37 12.50 9.54
CA ARG A 117 8.04 11.88 9.60
C ARG A 117 8.04 10.56 10.37
N THR A 118 6.99 10.33 11.14
CA THR A 118 6.77 9.06 11.85
C THR A 118 6.32 7.94 10.90
N ASP A 119 6.35 6.69 11.34
CA ASP A 119 5.86 5.57 10.52
C ASP A 119 4.35 5.70 10.22
N ALA A 120 3.57 6.20 11.17
CA ALA A 120 2.15 6.48 10.99
C ALA A 120 1.91 7.57 9.92
N GLN A 121 2.71 8.64 9.93
CA GLN A 121 2.62 9.70 8.93
C GLN A 121 2.96 9.20 7.53
N VAL A 122 4.03 8.41 7.38
CA VAL A 122 4.38 7.80 6.09
C VAL A 122 3.31 6.79 5.64
N ALA A 123 2.75 5.99 6.56
CA ALA A 123 1.62 5.11 6.25
C ALA A 123 0.40 5.90 5.76
N SER A 124 0.11 7.06 6.37
CA SER A 124 -0.95 7.95 5.92
C SER A 124 -0.72 8.45 4.48
N ASP A 125 0.52 8.83 4.14
CA ASP A 125 0.89 9.25 2.78
C ASP A 125 0.64 8.13 1.77
N LEU A 126 0.94 6.89 2.15
CA LEU A 126 0.68 5.71 1.31
C LEU A 126 -0.83 5.48 1.11
N LEU A 127 -1.64 5.60 2.17
CA LEU A 127 -3.10 5.48 2.07
C LEU A 127 -3.70 6.52 1.11
N VAL A 128 -3.20 7.76 1.16
CA VAL A 128 -3.62 8.83 0.26
C VAL A 128 -3.11 8.59 -1.16
N ALA A 129 -1.83 8.25 -1.33
CA ALA A 129 -1.24 7.99 -2.65
C ALA A 129 -1.88 6.79 -3.37
N TRP A 130 -2.29 5.77 -2.63
CA TRP A 130 -3.06 4.64 -3.14
C TRP A 130 -4.52 4.98 -3.45
N GLY A 131 -5.01 6.12 -2.99
CA GLY A 131 -6.39 6.58 -3.16
C GLY A 131 -7.39 5.80 -2.30
N LEU A 132 -6.95 5.26 -1.16
CA LEU A 132 -7.84 4.64 -0.18
C LEU A 132 -8.51 5.72 0.69
N LEU A 133 -7.76 6.77 1.03
CA LEU A 133 -8.25 7.94 1.75
C LEU A 133 -7.89 9.21 0.97
N GLU A 134 -8.66 10.28 1.21
CA GLU A 134 -8.46 11.60 0.59
C GLU A 134 -7.94 12.62 1.58
N ASP A 135 -8.47 12.54 2.80
CA ASP A 135 -8.20 13.48 3.86
C ASP A 135 -6.94 13.04 4.61
N GLY A 136 -5.86 13.83 4.47
CA GLY A 136 -4.57 13.57 5.09
C GLY A 136 -4.68 13.47 6.61
N PRO A 137 -5.25 14.48 7.31
CA PRO A 137 -5.54 14.42 8.74
C PRO A 137 -6.29 13.16 9.18
N GLN A 138 -7.34 12.75 8.47
CA GLN A 138 -8.04 11.51 8.79
C GLN A 138 -7.14 10.28 8.59
N ALA A 139 -6.38 10.23 7.50
CA ALA A 139 -5.48 9.12 7.20
C ALA A 139 -4.38 8.97 8.26
N GLU A 140 -3.84 10.10 8.75
CA GLU A 140 -2.85 10.14 9.82
C GLU A 140 -3.45 9.65 11.13
N ALA A 141 -4.62 10.17 11.52
CA ALA A 141 -5.30 9.73 12.75
C ALA A 141 -5.67 8.23 12.71
N ILE A 142 -6.05 7.69 11.55
CA ILE A 142 -6.30 6.25 11.38
C ILE A 142 -5.01 5.45 11.52
N ALA A 143 -3.92 5.88 10.86
CA ALA A 143 -2.63 5.19 10.90
C ALA A 143 -2.01 5.21 12.31
N ASP A 144 -2.12 6.33 13.03
CA ASP A 144 -1.64 6.49 14.40
C ASP A 144 -2.57 5.84 15.44
N GLY A 145 -3.78 5.44 15.03
CA GLY A 145 -4.76 4.79 15.90
C GLY A 145 -5.51 5.73 16.83
N THR A 146 -5.38 7.06 16.64
CA THR A 146 -6.09 8.10 17.40
C THR A 146 -7.50 8.35 16.89
N HIS A 147 -7.81 7.99 15.63
CA HIS A 147 -9.16 8.06 15.07
C HIS A 147 -10.08 7.02 15.72
N ASP A 148 -11.36 7.34 15.97
CA ASP A 148 -12.30 6.43 16.66
C ASP A 148 -12.58 5.12 15.89
N GLY A 149 -12.60 5.18 14.56
CA GLY A 149 -12.83 4.05 13.65
C GLY A 149 -11.54 3.55 12.97
N SER A 150 -11.59 2.32 12.46
CA SER A 150 -10.54 1.70 11.64
C SER A 150 -10.53 2.24 10.20
N LEU A 151 -9.48 1.88 9.44
CA LEU A 151 -9.46 2.08 7.98
C LEU A 151 -10.69 1.45 7.31
N LEU A 152 -11.05 0.23 7.73
CA LEU A 152 -12.18 -0.49 7.16
C LEU A 152 -13.51 0.19 7.49
N ASP A 153 -13.67 0.75 8.69
CA ASP A 153 -14.87 1.53 9.03
C ASP A 153 -15.01 2.74 8.10
N ALA A 154 -13.92 3.48 7.86
CA ALA A 154 -13.92 4.62 6.95
C ALA A 154 -14.26 4.22 5.50
N LEU A 155 -13.77 3.06 5.04
CA LEU A 155 -14.02 2.56 3.69
C LEU A 155 -15.43 1.96 3.52
N VAL A 156 -15.98 1.31 4.55
CA VAL A 156 -17.35 0.77 4.52
C VAL A 156 -18.39 1.86 4.40
N VAL A 157 -18.18 3.05 4.99
CA VAL A 157 -19.08 4.20 4.77
C VAL A 157 -19.22 4.53 3.27
N ARG A 158 -18.17 4.27 2.48
CA ARG A 158 -18.13 4.57 1.04
C ARG A 158 -18.52 3.38 0.16
N GLY A 159 -18.09 2.17 0.53
CA GLY A 159 -18.22 0.96 -0.28
C GLY A 159 -19.24 -0.07 0.22
N GLY A 160 -19.85 0.15 1.39
CA GLY A 160 -20.93 -0.67 1.93
C GLY A 160 -20.56 -2.14 2.09
N GLN A 161 -21.50 -3.02 1.69
CA GLN A 161 -21.37 -4.47 1.83
C GLN A 161 -20.20 -5.05 1.02
N VAL A 162 -19.87 -4.46 -0.13
CA VAL A 162 -18.76 -4.93 -0.99
C VAL A 162 -17.42 -4.96 -0.23
N ILE A 163 -17.21 -3.99 0.65
CA ILE A 163 -15.99 -3.92 1.49
C ILE A 163 -16.04 -5.00 2.57
N ARG A 164 -17.21 -5.22 3.19
CA ARG A 164 -17.38 -6.26 4.21
C ARG A 164 -17.15 -7.66 3.63
N ASP A 165 -17.65 -7.91 2.43
CA ASP A 165 -17.49 -9.20 1.73
C ASP A 165 -16.03 -9.44 1.27
N ALA A 166 -15.24 -8.38 1.13
CA ALA A 166 -13.83 -8.49 0.80
C ALA A 166 -12.93 -8.81 2.01
N ILE A 167 -13.44 -8.67 3.24
CA ILE A 167 -12.67 -8.93 4.46
C ILE A 167 -12.32 -10.43 4.52
N PRO A 168 -11.03 -10.79 4.64
CA PRO A 168 -10.65 -12.19 4.69
C PRO A 168 -11.08 -12.83 6.02
N GLU A 169 -11.48 -14.09 5.98
CA GLU A 169 -11.75 -14.89 7.18
C GLU A 169 -10.51 -15.06 8.05
N ARG A 170 -9.33 -15.11 7.41
CA ARG A 170 -8.03 -15.25 8.05
C ARG A 170 -7.10 -14.10 7.69
N TRP A 171 -6.59 -13.44 8.73
CA TRP A 171 -5.61 -12.37 8.62
C TRP A 171 -4.20 -12.94 8.57
N THR A 172 -3.50 -12.64 7.49
CA THR A 172 -2.06 -12.88 7.29
C THR A 172 -1.46 -11.63 6.62
N PRO A 173 -0.14 -11.45 6.64
CA PRO A 173 0.49 -10.35 5.89
C PRO A 173 0.03 -10.34 4.43
N TRP A 174 -0.02 -11.51 3.81
CA TRP A 174 -0.49 -11.68 2.44
C TRP A 174 -1.94 -11.26 2.24
N THR A 175 -2.88 -11.80 3.03
CA THR A 175 -4.32 -11.49 2.84
C THR A 175 -4.62 -10.03 3.15
N THR A 176 -3.88 -9.42 4.08
CA THR A 176 -3.99 -8.00 4.43
C THR A 176 -3.53 -7.10 3.27
N LEU A 177 -2.35 -7.36 2.70
CA LEU A 177 -1.84 -6.59 1.57
C LEU A 177 -2.68 -6.82 0.30
N ARG A 178 -3.16 -8.04 0.08
CA ARG A 178 -4.09 -8.34 -1.01
C ARG A 178 -5.41 -7.59 -0.85
N LEU A 179 -5.94 -7.52 0.36
CA LEU A 179 -7.12 -6.71 0.67
C LEU A 179 -6.85 -5.24 0.31
N LEU A 180 -5.78 -4.63 0.84
CA LEU A 180 -5.41 -3.25 0.51
C LEU A 180 -5.31 -3.02 -1.00
N PHE A 181 -4.71 -3.94 -1.76
CA PHE A 181 -4.68 -3.86 -3.21
C PHE A 181 -6.09 -3.89 -3.82
N ARG A 182 -6.95 -4.82 -3.40
CA ARG A 182 -8.31 -4.97 -3.93
C ARG A 182 -9.18 -3.76 -3.65
N LEU A 183 -9.08 -3.18 -2.46
CA LEU A 183 -9.83 -1.97 -2.08
C LEU A 183 -9.52 -0.79 -3.03
N ARG A 184 -8.29 -0.67 -3.55
CA ARG A 184 -7.92 0.36 -4.55
C ARG A 184 -8.58 0.19 -5.91
N GLN A 185 -9.03 -1.03 -6.23
CA GLN A 185 -9.59 -1.40 -7.52
C GLN A 185 -11.13 -1.32 -7.53
N LEU A 186 -11.78 -1.21 -6.37
CA LEU A 186 -13.24 -1.26 -6.28
C LEU A 186 -13.88 -0.05 -7.01
N PRO A 187 -14.82 -0.30 -7.96
CA PRO A 187 -15.40 0.73 -8.82
C PRO A 187 -15.98 1.95 -8.07
N GLY A 188 -16.54 1.79 -6.87
CA GLY A 188 -17.06 2.92 -6.07
C GLY A 188 -16.02 3.87 -5.48
N LEU A 189 -14.77 3.39 -5.28
CA LEU A 189 -13.63 4.21 -4.81
C LEU A 189 -12.81 4.79 -5.97
N ARG A 190 -13.07 4.42 -7.22
CA ARG A 190 -12.43 5.02 -8.40
C ARG A 190 -13.37 5.95 -9.18
N GLU A 191 -14.65 5.61 -9.27
CA GLU A 191 -15.62 6.34 -10.09
C GLU A 191 -16.05 7.67 -9.46
N ARG A 192 -16.14 7.76 -8.13
CA ARG A 192 -16.40 9.05 -7.44
C ARG A 192 -15.23 10.04 -7.56
N PHE A 193 -14.04 9.54 -7.87
CA PHE A 193 -12.84 10.34 -8.14
C PHE A 193 -12.67 10.70 -9.63
N SER A 194 -13.49 10.10 -10.50
CA SER A 194 -13.57 10.44 -11.92
C SER A 194 -14.53 11.61 -12.19
N ALA A 195 -15.15 12.21 -11.16
CA ALA A 195 -16.06 13.35 -11.33
C ALA A 195 -15.41 14.62 -11.92
N LYS A 196 -14.08 14.64 -12.11
CA LYS A 196 -13.37 15.66 -12.93
C LYS A 196 -13.02 15.21 -14.36
N GLY A 197 -13.23 13.95 -14.73
CA GLY A 197 -12.80 13.36 -16.00
C GLY A 197 -13.92 13.07 -17.02
N LEU A 198 -15.19 13.01 -16.59
CA LEU A 198 -16.31 12.68 -17.50
C LEU A 198 -16.83 13.87 -18.35
N ARG A 199 -16.05 14.95 -18.49
CA ARG A 199 -16.38 16.08 -19.38
C ARG A 199 -15.52 16.21 -20.63
N SER A 200 -14.58 15.29 -20.89
CA SER A 200 -13.85 15.27 -22.16
C SER A 200 -14.09 13.97 -22.92
N ARG A 201 -15.06 14.04 -23.83
CA ARG A 201 -15.10 13.34 -25.13
C ARG A 201 -14.97 11.81 -25.08
N GLY A 202 -16.11 11.14 -25.24
CA GLY A 202 -16.33 10.24 -26.39
C GLY A 202 -15.40 9.04 -26.60
N LEU A 203 -14.68 8.57 -25.58
CA LEU A 203 -13.92 7.33 -25.66
C LEU A 203 -14.66 6.26 -24.87
N ARG A 204 -15.30 5.36 -25.63
CA ARG A 204 -15.83 4.07 -25.17
C ARG A 204 -14.85 3.46 -24.16
N ALA A 205 -15.31 3.22 -22.94
CA ALA A 205 -14.64 2.34 -22.00
C ALA A 205 -14.64 0.93 -22.60
N ILE A 206 -13.56 0.57 -23.28
CA ILE A 206 -13.31 -0.80 -23.70
C ILE A 206 -12.86 -1.55 -22.43
N PRO A 207 -13.60 -2.55 -21.94
CA PRO A 207 -13.15 -3.40 -20.85
C PRO A 207 -12.03 -4.27 -21.42
N VAL A 208 -10.78 -3.85 -21.29
CA VAL A 208 -9.64 -4.66 -21.73
C VAL A 208 -9.40 -5.75 -20.68
N PHE A 209 -10.21 -6.81 -20.74
CA PHE A 209 -9.78 -8.17 -20.39
C PHE A 209 -8.84 -8.63 -21.51
N GLY A 210 -7.55 -8.36 -21.36
CA GLY A 210 -6.56 -8.74 -22.37
C GLY A 210 -5.16 -8.41 -21.90
N ALA A 211 -4.34 -9.45 -21.74
CA ALA A 211 -2.93 -9.46 -21.36
C ALA A 211 -2.13 -8.23 -21.85
N LEU A 212 -2.15 -7.14 -21.08
CA LEU A 212 -1.05 -6.21 -21.08
C LEU A 212 0.10 -6.94 -20.40
N PRO A 213 1.33 -6.97 -20.98
CA PRO A 213 2.47 -7.52 -20.30
C PRO A 213 2.52 -6.89 -18.91
N SER A 214 2.51 -7.70 -17.85
CA SER A 214 2.38 -7.24 -16.46
C SER A 214 3.36 -6.12 -16.11
N ALA A 215 4.50 -6.03 -16.82
CA ALA A 215 5.49 -4.97 -16.77
C ALA A 215 4.99 -3.58 -17.23
N VAL A 216 4.16 -3.48 -18.28
CA VAL A 216 3.62 -2.20 -18.77
C VAL A 216 2.51 -1.69 -17.85
N GLY A 217 1.71 -2.61 -17.29
CA GLY A 217 0.71 -2.28 -16.27
C GLY A 217 1.35 -1.76 -14.98
N SER A 218 2.36 -2.46 -14.45
CA SER A 218 3.03 -2.08 -13.20
C SER A 218 3.78 -0.75 -13.30
N TRP A 219 4.40 -0.45 -14.44
CA TRP A 219 5.04 0.85 -14.68
C TRP A 219 4.05 2.01 -14.62
N ARG A 220 2.88 1.86 -15.28
CA ARG A 220 1.83 2.91 -15.27
C ARG A 220 1.24 3.10 -13.89
N GLU A 221 1.04 2.01 -13.14
CA GLU A 221 0.57 2.08 -11.75
C GLU A 221 1.58 2.78 -10.84
N MET A 222 2.87 2.45 -10.94
CA MET A 222 3.94 3.10 -10.20
C MET A 222 4.04 4.59 -10.53
N ALA A 223 4.01 4.96 -11.82
CA ALA A 223 4.05 6.36 -12.23
C ALA A 223 2.84 7.16 -11.71
N THR A 224 1.66 6.54 -11.71
CA THR A 224 0.44 7.16 -11.16
C THR A 224 0.55 7.35 -9.66
N PHE A 225 1.03 6.34 -8.95
CA PHE A 225 1.31 6.38 -7.51
C PHE A 225 2.29 7.51 -7.17
N GLN A 226 3.44 7.57 -7.84
CA GLN A 226 4.45 8.62 -7.61
C GLN A 226 3.91 10.02 -7.87
N LYS A 227 3.10 10.21 -8.91
CA LYS A 227 2.43 11.49 -9.20
C LYS A 227 1.48 11.91 -8.06
N ARG A 228 0.66 10.97 -7.56
CA ARG A 228 -0.26 11.24 -6.44
C ARG A 228 0.48 11.57 -5.15
N LEU A 229 1.51 10.78 -4.82
CA LEU A 229 2.35 11.01 -3.65
C LEU A 229 3.02 12.39 -3.72
N ALA A 230 3.62 12.73 -4.87
CA ALA A 230 4.24 14.04 -5.05
C ALA A 230 3.24 15.20 -4.96
N ALA A 231 2.00 15.00 -5.42
CA ALA A 231 0.92 15.98 -5.26
C ALA A 231 0.54 16.16 -3.79
N HIS A 232 0.35 15.06 -3.04
CA HIS A 232 0.05 15.10 -1.61
C HIS A 232 1.17 15.76 -0.80
N HIS A 233 2.44 15.42 -1.06
CA HIS A 233 3.57 16.08 -0.41
C HIS A 233 3.67 17.59 -0.70
N ARG A 234 3.06 18.09 -1.79
CA ARG A 234 2.94 19.54 -2.02
C ARG A 234 1.86 20.17 -1.15
N THR A 235 0.75 19.47 -0.92
CA THR A 235 -0.34 19.99 -0.08
C THR A 235 0.01 20.01 1.40
N VAL A 236 0.79 19.03 1.90
CA VAL A 236 1.18 19.02 3.33
C VAL A 236 2.29 20.04 3.66
N ARG A 237 2.92 20.66 2.66
CA ARG A 237 3.95 21.69 2.86
C ARG A 237 3.38 23.12 2.90
N GLY A 238 2.20 23.33 2.33
CA GLY A 238 1.53 24.64 2.27
C GLY A 238 0.53 24.78 3.40
#